data_AF-A0AA40HBV3-F1
#
_entry.id   AF-A0AA40HBV3-F1
#
_cell.length_a   1.000
_cell.length_b   1.000
_cell.length_c   1.000
_cell.angle_alpha   90.00
_cell.angle_beta   90.00
_cell.angle_gamma   90.00
#
_symmetry.space_group_name_H-M   'P 1'
#
loop_
_entity.id
_entity.type
_entity.pdbx_description
1 polymer ?
#
loop_
_entity_poly.entity_id
_entity_poly.type
_entity_poly.pdbx_seq_one_letter_code
_entity_poly.pdbx_strand_id
1 'polypeptide(L)'
;MSSLTSIFNSASTLFTMDIYTKIRKRATEKELMIAGRVFILVLIGISIAWVPVVQSAQSGQLFDYIQSITSYLGPPIAAVFLLAVFCKRVNEHGAFWGLIIGFLIGVSRMIAEFAYGTGSCMEPSQCPTIICGVHYLYFAIILFAISIIIILLVSLCTKPIPDVHLYRLCWSLRNSKEERIDLDATEEDIDEAPEETFEIANNSFIPFPRHRSPRGEKRMLRKAYDLFCGLDQQKGPKMTKEEEAAMKLKLTDTSEKPLWRTVVNINGIILLAVAVFCHAYFA
;
A
#
# COMPACT_ATOMS: atom_id res chain seq x y z
N MET A 1 15.23 12.21 12.63
CA MET A 1 15.26 12.70 11.23
C MET A 1 14.98 11.57 10.22
N SER A 2 15.69 10.44 10.24
CA SER A 2 15.54 9.36 9.23
C SER A 2 14.14 8.70 9.15
N SER A 3 13.51 8.38 10.28
CA SER A 3 12.19 7.73 10.28
C SER A 3 11.08 8.61 9.68
N LEU A 4 11.07 9.91 10.01
CA LEU A 4 10.10 10.87 9.47
C LEU A 4 10.26 11.05 7.97
N THR A 5 11.50 11.20 7.48
CA THR A 5 11.77 11.30 6.04
C THR A 5 11.34 10.04 5.29
N SER A 6 11.52 8.85 5.89
CA SER A 6 11.07 7.60 5.29
C SER A 6 9.55 7.52 5.19
N ILE A 7 8.82 7.88 6.25
CA ILE A 7 7.35 7.83 6.29
C ILE A 7 6.76 8.78 5.23
N PHE A 8 7.24 10.02 5.16
CA PHE A 8 6.74 10.98 4.18
C PHE A 8 7.07 10.58 2.74
N ASN A 9 8.24 10.00 2.50
CA ASN A 9 8.60 9.50 1.18
C ASN A 9 7.69 8.33 0.76
N SER A 10 7.50 7.33 1.63
CA SER A 10 6.59 6.20 1.37
C SER A 10 5.15 6.66 1.12
N ALA A 11 4.64 7.59 1.93
CA ALA A 11 3.29 8.14 1.75
C ALA A 11 3.16 8.92 0.44
N SER A 12 4.20 9.69 0.06
CA SER A 12 4.24 10.38 -1.23
C SER A 12 4.21 9.40 -2.41
N THR A 13 4.96 8.30 -2.34
CA THR A 13 4.95 7.28 -3.40
C THR A 13 3.59 6.59 -3.50
N LEU A 14 2.96 6.22 -2.38
CA LEU A 14 1.60 5.66 -2.39
C LEU A 14 0.60 6.65 -3.01
N PHE A 15 0.66 7.92 -2.63
CA PHE A 15 -0.22 8.93 -3.22
C PHE A 15 0.02 9.10 -4.73
N THR A 16 1.28 9.19 -5.16
CA THR A 16 1.59 9.43 -6.57
C THR A 16 1.26 8.21 -7.43
N MET A 17 1.69 7.02 -7.01
CA MET A 17 1.55 5.79 -7.81
C MET A 17 0.16 5.15 -7.71
N ASP A 18 -0.50 5.21 -6.55
CA ASP A 18 -1.76 4.46 -6.35
C ASP A 18 -3.01 5.35 -6.54
N ILE A 19 -2.88 6.68 -6.35
CA ILE A 19 -4.01 7.62 -6.43
C ILE A 19 -3.85 8.57 -7.61
N TYR A 20 -2.71 9.28 -7.73
CA TYR A 20 -2.56 10.34 -8.71
C TYR A 20 -2.56 9.83 -10.15
N THR A 21 -1.94 8.68 -10.43
CA THR A 21 -2.02 8.00 -11.73
C THR A 21 -3.44 7.57 -12.10
N LYS A 22 -4.27 7.15 -11.13
CA LYS A 22 -5.68 6.79 -11.36
C LYS A 22 -6.53 8.00 -11.71
N ILE A 23 -6.30 9.13 -11.05
CA ILE A 23 -7.00 10.41 -11.33
C ILE A 23 -6.52 10.98 -12.66
N ARG A 24 -5.22 10.90 -12.95
CA ARG A 24 -4.59 11.41 -14.16
C ARG A 24 -3.80 10.33 -14.88
N LYS A 25 -4.52 9.55 -15.69
CA LYS A 25 -3.99 8.39 -16.43
C LYS A 25 -2.76 8.70 -17.31
N ARG A 26 -2.66 9.93 -17.85
CA ARG A 26 -1.51 10.39 -18.66
C ARG A 26 -0.67 11.42 -17.89
N ALA A 27 -0.21 11.08 -16.69
CA ALA A 27 0.71 11.92 -15.93
C ALA A 27 2.14 11.75 -16.45
N THR A 28 2.83 12.87 -16.72
CA THR A 28 4.27 12.82 -17.02
C THR A 28 5.08 12.56 -15.75
N GLU A 29 6.25 11.94 -15.85
CA GLU A 29 7.14 11.72 -14.69
C GLU A 29 7.46 13.03 -13.94
N LYS A 30 7.59 14.13 -14.68
CA LYS A 30 7.81 15.46 -14.11
C LYS A 30 6.65 15.89 -13.21
N GLU A 31 5.43 15.67 -13.66
CA GLU A 31 4.22 15.99 -12.89
C GLU A 31 4.09 15.10 -11.67
N LEU A 32 4.47 13.82 -11.78
CA LEU A 32 4.43 12.87 -10.68
C LEU A 32 5.40 13.27 -9.54
N MET A 33 6.62 13.69 -9.90
CA MET A 33 7.59 14.19 -8.91
C MET A 33 7.15 15.49 -8.25
N ILE A 34 6.53 16.42 -9.00
CA ILE A 34 6.01 17.66 -8.43
C ILE A 34 4.81 17.36 -7.51
N ALA A 35 3.89 16.50 -7.93
CA ALA A 35 2.73 16.10 -7.14
C ALA A 35 3.15 15.46 -5.80
N GLY A 36 4.15 14.58 -5.83
CA GLY A 36 4.71 13.98 -4.61
C GLY A 36 5.29 15.02 -3.65
N ARG A 37 6.10 15.97 -4.15
CA ARG A 37 6.68 17.04 -3.31
C ARG A 37 5.60 17.95 -2.70
N VAL A 38 4.57 18.30 -3.48
CA VAL A 38 3.44 19.11 -2.98
C VAL A 38 2.67 18.33 -1.91
N PHE A 39 2.44 17.04 -2.13
CA PHE A 39 1.76 16.18 -1.15
C PHE A 39 2.53 16.09 0.18
N ILE A 40 3.86 16.00 0.14
CA ILE A 40 4.69 16.03 1.36
C ILE A 40 4.47 17.33 2.14
N LEU A 41 4.45 18.48 1.47
CA LEU A 41 4.20 19.78 2.14
C LEU A 41 2.82 19.82 2.80
N VAL A 42 1.79 19.29 2.13
CA VAL A 42 0.44 19.18 2.67
C VAL A 42 0.41 18.24 3.88
N LEU A 43 1.04 17.07 3.79
CA LEU A 43 1.12 16.12 4.91
C LEU A 43 1.84 16.70 6.13
N ILE A 44 2.90 17.47 5.93
CA ILE A 44 3.60 18.17 7.03
C ILE A 44 2.63 19.14 7.72
N GLY A 45 1.88 19.92 6.95
CA GLY A 45 0.87 20.84 7.49
C GLY A 45 -0.20 20.13 8.33
N ILE A 46 -0.75 19.03 7.81
CA ILE A 46 -1.74 18.21 8.53
C ILE A 46 -1.13 17.59 9.80
N SER A 47 0.11 17.11 9.73
CA SER A 47 0.80 16.50 10.87
C SER A 47 0.99 17.49 12.02
N ILE A 48 1.36 18.74 11.71
CA ILE A 48 1.50 19.82 12.70
C ILE A 48 0.12 20.16 13.30
N ALA A 49 -0.92 20.24 12.46
CA ALA A 49 -2.28 20.50 12.92
C ALA A 49 -2.84 19.39 13.82
N TRP A 50 -2.32 18.17 13.72
CA TRP A 50 -2.75 17.02 14.52
C TRP A 50 -2.12 16.95 15.92
N VAL A 51 -1.03 17.69 16.19
CA VAL A 51 -0.32 17.65 17.47
C VAL A 51 -1.22 17.90 18.69
N PRO A 52 -2.13 18.89 18.70
CA PRO A 52 -3.02 19.13 19.85
C PRO A 52 -3.96 17.95 20.13
N VAL A 53 -4.39 17.23 19.10
CA VAL A 53 -5.26 16.05 19.22
C VAL A 53 -4.53 14.90 19.91
N VAL A 54 -3.24 14.71 19.59
CA VAL A 54 -2.41 13.69 20.26
C VAL A 54 -2.20 14.05 21.73
N GLN A 55 -2.04 15.33 22.05
CA GLN A 55 -1.83 15.79 23.43
C GLN A 55 -3.08 15.66 24.30
N SER A 56 -4.28 15.81 23.71
CA SER A 56 -5.54 15.62 24.45
C SER A 56 -5.90 14.15 24.63
N ALA A 57 -5.33 13.24 23.83
CA ALA A 57 -5.60 11.82 23.90
C ALA A 57 -4.70 11.10 24.93
N GLN A 58 -5.26 10.12 25.65
CA GLN A 58 -4.52 9.16 26.48
C GLN A 58 -3.59 9.79 27.54
N SER A 59 -3.97 10.96 28.08
CA SER A 59 -3.27 11.60 29.21
C SER A 59 -1.76 11.85 28.97
N GLY A 60 -1.33 11.92 27.71
CA GLY A 60 0.08 12.11 27.33
C GLY A 60 0.90 10.83 27.12
N GLN A 61 0.31 9.64 27.23
CA GLN A 61 1.00 8.37 26.92
C GLN A 61 1.00 8.11 25.41
N LEU A 62 2.03 8.64 24.72
CA LEU A 62 2.16 8.56 23.27
C LEU A 62 2.18 7.11 22.74
N PHE A 63 2.79 6.18 23.48
CA PHE A 63 2.88 4.78 23.06
C PHE A 63 1.50 4.11 23.03
N ASP A 64 0.72 4.26 24.11
CA ASP A 64 -0.63 3.72 24.20
C ASP A 64 -1.57 4.32 23.15
N TYR A 65 -1.41 5.61 22.85
CA TYR A 65 -2.12 6.27 21.75
C TYR A 65 -1.81 5.66 20.37
N ILE A 66 -0.53 5.48 20.04
CA ILE A 66 -0.13 4.90 18.75
C ILE A 66 -0.62 3.45 18.64
N GLN A 67 -0.52 2.70 19.74
CA GLN A 67 -0.91 1.29 19.76
C GLN A 67 -2.44 1.13 19.71
N SER A 68 -3.21 2.00 20.36
CA SER A 68 -4.68 1.95 20.33
C SER A 68 -5.21 2.28 18.93
N ILE A 69 -4.69 3.32 18.26
CA ILE A 69 -5.06 3.63 16.86
C ILE A 69 -4.72 2.48 15.92
N THR A 70 -3.52 1.92 16.07
CA THR A 70 -3.10 0.75 15.29
C THR A 70 -4.02 -0.44 15.55
N SER A 71 -4.50 -0.60 16.78
CA SER A 71 -5.46 -1.64 17.19
C SER A 71 -6.87 -1.41 16.65
N TYR A 72 -7.24 -0.18 16.30
CA TYR A 72 -8.54 0.16 15.72
C TYR A 72 -8.57 0.05 14.21
N LEU A 73 -7.44 0.36 13.54
CA LEU A 73 -7.37 0.39 12.08
C LEU A 73 -6.60 -0.79 11.48
N GLY A 74 -5.63 -1.37 12.18
CA GLY A 74 -4.81 -2.47 11.68
C GLY A 74 -5.55 -3.80 11.47
N PRO A 75 -6.46 -4.25 12.37
CA PRO A 75 -7.03 -5.59 12.28
C PRO A 75 -7.77 -5.91 10.98
N PRO A 76 -8.62 -5.04 10.41
CA PRO A 76 -9.28 -5.32 9.14
C PRO A 76 -8.30 -5.49 7.97
N ILE A 77 -7.21 -4.71 7.94
CA ILE A 77 -6.15 -4.85 6.94
C ILE A 77 -5.47 -6.20 7.07
N ALA A 78 -5.06 -6.56 8.29
CA ALA A 78 -4.42 -7.85 8.58
C ALA A 78 -5.34 -9.02 8.19
N ALA A 79 -6.64 -8.93 8.46
CA ALA A 79 -7.61 -9.96 8.11
C ALA A 79 -7.70 -10.18 6.59
N VAL A 80 -7.78 -9.10 5.80
CA VAL A 80 -7.78 -9.20 4.33
C VAL A 80 -6.49 -9.81 3.81
N PHE A 81 -5.33 -9.34 4.24
CA PHE A 81 -4.04 -9.87 3.75
C PHE A 81 -3.87 -11.34 4.10
N LEU A 82 -4.20 -11.72 5.34
CA LEU A 82 -4.12 -13.11 5.78
C LEU A 82 -5.04 -14.00 4.95
N LEU A 83 -6.30 -13.61 4.76
CA LEU A 83 -7.23 -14.42 3.98
C LEU A 83 -6.91 -14.41 2.46
N ALA A 84 -6.41 -13.32 1.90
CA ALA A 84 -6.02 -13.25 0.49
C ALA A 84 -4.91 -14.27 0.15
N VAL A 85 -3.97 -14.49 1.08
CA VAL A 85 -2.91 -15.49 0.91
C VAL A 85 -3.42 -16.91 1.11
N PHE A 86 -4.19 -17.17 2.18
CA PHE A 86 -4.52 -18.54 2.58
C PHE A 86 -5.86 -19.07 2.03
N CYS A 87 -6.78 -18.20 1.60
CA CYS A 87 -8.13 -18.57 1.21
C CYS A 87 -8.45 -18.12 -0.23
N LYS A 88 -8.35 -19.05 -1.19
CA LYS A 88 -8.69 -18.79 -2.60
C LYS A 88 -10.14 -18.35 -2.86
N ARG A 89 -11.03 -18.53 -1.87
CA ARG A 89 -12.44 -18.13 -1.97
C ARG A 89 -12.64 -16.63 -1.81
N VAL A 90 -11.68 -15.93 -1.20
CA VAL A 90 -11.76 -14.49 -1.00
C VAL A 90 -11.67 -13.76 -2.34
N ASN A 91 -12.55 -12.78 -2.52
CA ASN A 91 -12.68 -12.00 -3.74
C ASN A 91 -12.75 -10.49 -3.43
N GLU A 92 -12.72 -9.68 -4.49
CA GLU A 92 -12.73 -8.21 -4.42
C GLU A 92 -13.87 -7.67 -3.56
N HIS A 93 -15.10 -8.17 -3.75
CA HIS A 93 -16.25 -7.72 -2.97
C HIS A 93 -16.12 -8.05 -1.48
N GLY A 94 -15.65 -9.25 -1.12
CA GLY A 94 -15.46 -9.61 0.28
C GLY A 94 -14.33 -8.83 0.94
N ALA A 95 -13.23 -8.61 0.23
CA ALA A 95 -12.14 -7.76 0.70
C ALA A 95 -12.62 -6.30 0.89
N PHE A 96 -13.35 -5.75 -0.09
CA PHE A 96 -13.87 -4.38 -0.05
C PHE A 96 -14.84 -4.18 1.13
N TRP A 97 -15.91 -4.98 1.21
CA TRP A 97 -16.91 -4.83 2.28
C TRP A 97 -16.35 -5.19 3.65
N GLY A 98 -15.45 -6.17 3.72
CA GLY A 98 -14.73 -6.52 4.95
C GLY A 98 -13.89 -5.37 5.49
N LEU A 99 -13.14 -4.67 4.63
CA LEU A 99 -12.37 -3.48 5.00
C LEU A 99 -13.27 -2.32 5.39
N ILE A 100 -14.28 -2.01 4.58
CA ILE A 100 -15.18 -0.88 4.84
C ILE A 100 -15.91 -1.06 6.17
N ILE A 101 -16.55 -2.22 6.39
CA ILE A 101 -17.29 -2.46 7.64
C ILE A 101 -16.32 -2.56 8.82
N GLY A 102 -15.19 -3.24 8.67
CA GLY A 102 -14.15 -3.32 9.72
C GLY A 102 -13.62 -1.94 10.11
N PHE A 103 -13.32 -1.07 9.15
CA PHE A 103 -12.90 0.30 9.41
C PHE A 103 -14.00 1.14 10.02
N LEU A 104 -15.27 1.00 9.61
CA LEU A 104 -16.37 1.71 10.24
C LEU A 104 -16.49 1.34 11.72
N ILE A 105 -16.36 0.05 12.06
CA ILE A 105 -16.35 -0.40 13.46
C ILE A 105 -15.14 0.19 14.21
N GLY A 106 -13.94 0.08 13.64
CA GLY A 106 -12.72 0.63 14.25
C GLY A 106 -12.76 2.15 14.47
N VAL A 107 -13.19 2.90 13.45
CA VAL A 107 -13.34 4.37 13.51
C VAL A 107 -14.45 4.76 14.48
N SER A 108 -15.55 4.02 14.56
CA SER A 108 -16.59 4.29 15.56
C SER A 108 -16.06 4.19 16.99
N ARG A 109 -15.20 3.19 17.26
CA ARG A 109 -14.52 3.03 18.55
C ARG A 109 -13.53 4.15 18.83
N MET A 110 -12.78 4.55 17.79
CA MET A 110 -11.82 5.65 17.87
C MET A 110 -12.52 6.98 18.17
N ILE A 111 -13.59 7.32 17.45
CA ILE A 111 -14.39 8.54 17.66
C ILE A 111 -15.01 8.53 19.06
N ALA A 112 -15.55 7.39 19.52
CA ALA A 112 -16.10 7.28 20.87
C ALA A 112 -15.04 7.55 21.94
N GLU A 113 -13.80 7.06 21.78
CA GLU A 113 -12.71 7.34 22.71
C GLU A 113 -12.34 8.83 22.74
N PHE A 114 -12.29 9.47 21.58
CA PHE A 114 -12.01 10.90 21.49
C PHE A 114 -13.15 11.75 22.07
N ALA A 115 -14.41 11.35 21.87
CA ALA A 115 -15.58 12.12 22.30
C ALA A 115 -15.83 12.01 23.82
N TYR A 116 -15.69 10.82 24.38
CA TYR A 116 -15.99 10.56 25.80
C TYR A 116 -14.75 10.55 26.71
N GLY A 117 -13.56 10.58 26.12
CA GLY A 117 -12.29 10.49 26.82
C GLY A 117 -12.00 9.08 27.35
N THR A 118 -10.71 8.81 27.57
CA THR A 118 -10.24 7.66 28.34
C THR A 118 -10.48 7.98 29.80
N GLY A 119 -11.65 7.61 30.32
CA GLY A 119 -12.01 7.82 31.72
C GLY A 119 -10.86 7.38 32.63
N SER A 120 -10.59 8.17 33.66
CA SER A 120 -9.60 7.82 34.67
C SER A 120 -10.32 7.18 35.87
N CYS A 121 -9.58 6.49 36.74
CA CYS A 121 -10.14 5.99 38.01
C CYS A 121 -10.77 7.09 38.88
N MET A 122 -10.40 8.35 38.62
CA MET A 122 -10.87 9.54 39.35
C MET A 122 -12.04 10.24 38.64
N GLU A 123 -12.22 10.00 37.33
CA GLU A 123 -13.27 10.59 36.50
C GLU A 123 -13.74 9.53 35.47
N PRO A 124 -14.75 8.70 35.80
CA PRO A 124 -15.20 7.64 34.92
C PRO A 124 -15.83 8.24 33.65
N SER A 125 -15.42 7.74 32.48
CA SER A 125 -16.00 8.20 31.22
C SER A 125 -17.44 7.74 31.08
N GLN A 126 -18.29 8.60 30.51
CA GLN A 126 -19.69 8.26 30.22
C GLN A 126 -19.85 7.38 28.96
N CYS A 127 -18.76 6.78 28.47
CA CYS A 127 -18.81 5.96 27.28
C CYS A 127 -19.55 4.63 27.57
N PRO A 128 -20.44 4.17 26.66
CA PRO A 128 -21.09 2.87 26.82
C PRO A 128 -20.09 1.75 27.05
N THR A 129 -20.31 0.93 28.09
CA THR A 129 -19.41 -0.16 28.51
C THR A 129 -19.18 -1.19 27.40
N ILE A 130 -20.14 -1.34 26.49
CA ILE A 130 -20.04 -2.24 25.33
C ILE A 130 -18.95 -1.78 24.35
N ILE A 131 -18.72 -0.47 24.24
CA ILE A 131 -17.77 0.13 23.30
C ILE A 131 -16.44 0.39 23.99
N CYS A 132 -16.44 1.13 25.11
CA CYS A 132 -15.21 1.55 25.79
C CYS A 132 -14.78 0.66 26.97
N GLY A 133 -15.61 -0.30 27.40
CA GLY A 133 -15.27 -1.19 28.52
C GLY A 133 -14.25 -2.27 28.19
N VAL A 134 -13.88 -2.41 26.92
CA VAL A 134 -12.91 -3.40 26.44
C VAL A 134 -11.58 -2.70 26.14
N HIS A 135 -10.48 -3.26 26.68
CA HIS A 135 -9.13 -2.80 26.39
C HIS A 135 -8.85 -2.87 24.88
N TYR A 136 -8.13 -1.88 24.33
CA TYR A 136 -7.92 -1.75 22.88
C TYR A 136 -7.32 -3.02 22.24
N LEU A 137 -6.50 -3.76 22.99
CA LEU A 137 -5.87 -4.99 22.52
C LEU A 137 -6.87 -6.14 22.34
N TYR A 138 -7.81 -6.32 23.27
CA TYR A 138 -8.89 -7.31 23.11
C TYR A 138 -9.86 -6.88 22.01
N PHE A 139 -10.15 -5.57 21.91
CA PHE A 139 -10.94 -5.04 20.82
C PHE A 139 -10.30 -5.35 19.46
N ALA A 140 -8.98 -5.25 19.33
CA ALA A 140 -8.27 -5.60 18.09
C ALA A 140 -8.51 -7.06 17.66
N ILE A 141 -8.45 -8.00 18.62
CA ILE A 141 -8.70 -9.43 18.35
C ILE A 141 -10.15 -9.65 17.93
N ILE A 142 -11.10 -9.01 18.61
CA ILE A 142 -12.52 -9.08 18.27
C ILE A 142 -12.77 -8.51 16.87
N LEU A 143 -12.20 -7.33 16.57
CA LEU A 143 -12.33 -6.67 15.28
C LEU A 143 -11.71 -7.52 14.16
N PHE A 144 -10.55 -8.12 14.39
CA PHE A 144 -9.92 -9.06 13.46
C PHE A 144 -10.85 -10.23 13.13
N ALA A 145 -11.44 -10.87 14.15
CA ALA A 145 -12.35 -12.00 13.97
C ALA A 145 -13.63 -11.58 13.22
N ILE A 146 -14.22 -10.43 13.57
CA ILE A 146 -15.39 -9.87 12.88
C ILE A 146 -15.05 -9.60 11.41
N SER A 147 -13.91 -8.98 11.11
CA SER A 147 -13.46 -8.74 9.74
C SER A 147 -13.29 -10.03 8.96
N ILE A 148 -12.67 -11.07 9.53
CA ILE A 148 -12.57 -12.40 8.89
C ILE A 148 -13.95 -12.94 8.54
N ILE A 149 -14.89 -12.91 9.48
CA ILE A 149 -16.25 -13.43 9.28
C ILE A 149 -16.93 -12.68 8.13
N ILE A 150 -16.88 -11.34 8.13
CA ILE A 150 -17.50 -10.52 7.09
C ILE A 150 -16.89 -10.83 5.71
N ILE A 151 -15.56 -10.85 5.61
CA ILE A 151 -14.84 -11.14 4.36
C ILE A 151 -15.28 -12.50 3.82
N LEU A 152 -15.27 -13.53 4.65
CA LEU A 152 -15.65 -14.89 4.25
C LEU A 152 -17.13 -14.98 3.85
N LEU A 153 -18.04 -14.39 4.63
CA LEU A 153 -19.47 -14.41 4.31
C LEU A 153 -19.76 -13.72 2.98
N VAL A 154 -19.25 -12.51 2.77
CA VAL A 154 -19.47 -11.77 1.53
C VAL A 154 -18.83 -12.50 0.35
N SER A 155 -17.60 -13.01 0.51
CA SER A 155 -16.94 -13.78 -0.55
C SER A 155 -17.64 -15.10 -0.88
N LEU A 156 -18.22 -15.78 0.11
CA LEU A 156 -18.99 -17.00 -0.12
C LEU A 156 -20.32 -16.73 -0.83
N CYS A 157 -20.98 -15.60 -0.52
CA CYS A 157 -22.22 -15.16 -1.15
C CYS A 157 -22.05 -14.54 -2.54
N THR A 158 -20.82 -14.29 -2.97
CA THR A 158 -20.50 -13.68 -4.28
C THR A 158 -19.76 -14.67 -5.19
N LYS A 159 -19.70 -14.34 -6.48
CA LYS A 159 -19.11 -15.23 -7.50
C LYS A 159 -17.62 -15.49 -7.17
N PRO A 160 -17.14 -16.74 -7.26
CA PRO A 160 -15.73 -17.05 -7.07
C PRO A 160 -14.90 -16.50 -8.24
N ILE A 161 -13.67 -16.08 -7.94
CA ILE A 161 -12.67 -15.73 -8.96
C ILE A 161 -12.18 -17.04 -9.60
N PRO A 162 -12.14 -17.16 -10.94
CA PRO A 162 -11.59 -18.33 -11.61
C PRO A 162 -10.11 -18.53 -11.25
N ASP A 163 -9.70 -19.79 -11.04
CA ASP A 163 -8.34 -20.17 -10.61
C ASP A 163 -7.23 -19.62 -11.55
N VAL A 164 -7.56 -19.37 -12.83
CA VAL A 164 -6.66 -18.77 -13.84
C VAL A 164 -6.07 -17.42 -13.42
N HIS A 165 -6.81 -16.62 -12.64
CA HIS A 165 -6.35 -15.32 -12.17
C HIS A 165 -5.54 -15.41 -10.86
N LEU A 166 -5.58 -16.57 -10.18
CA LEU A 166 -5.04 -16.76 -8.83
C LEU A 166 -3.76 -17.61 -8.80
N TYR A 167 -3.28 -18.08 -9.95
CA TYR A 167 -2.07 -18.90 -10.02
C TYR A 167 -0.88 -18.18 -9.38
N ARG A 168 -0.17 -18.91 -8.52
CA ARG A 168 1.00 -18.40 -7.76
C ARG A 168 0.75 -17.26 -6.77
N LEU A 169 -0.50 -16.80 -6.59
CA LEU A 169 -0.86 -15.77 -5.61
C LEU A 169 -1.29 -16.34 -4.26
N CYS A 170 -2.12 -17.39 -4.29
CA CYS A 170 -2.64 -18.00 -3.07
C CYS A 170 -1.81 -19.23 -2.69
N TRP A 171 -1.75 -19.52 -1.39
CA TRP A 171 -1.03 -20.66 -0.82
C TRP A 171 -1.39 -21.99 -1.49
N SER A 172 -2.66 -22.18 -1.84
CA SER A 172 -3.18 -23.39 -2.47
C SER A 172 -2.71 -23.55 -3.94
N LEU A 173 -2.54 -22.44 -4.67
CA LEU A 173 -2.14 -22.43 -6.09
C LEU A 173 -0.67 -22.03 -6.29
N ARG A 174 0.13 -21.97 -5.22
CA ARG A 174 1.52 -21.48 -5.26
C ARG A 174 2.44 -22.25 -6.22
N ASN A 175 2.19 -23.56 -6.40
CA ASN A 175 3.01 -24.44 -7.23
C ASN A 175 2.47 -24.58 -8.67
N SER A 176 1.43 -23.82 -9.05
CA SER A 176 0.88 -23.89 -10.40
C SER A 176 1.87 -23.37 -11.44
N LYS A 177 2.11 -24.18 -12.47
CA LYS A 177 2.96 -23.84 -13.62
C LYS A 177 2.18 -23.23 -14.79
N GLU A 178 0.87 -23.13 -14.66
CA GLU A 178 0.01 -22.56 -15.69
C GLU A 178 0.23 -21.05 -15.85
N GLU A 179 -0.09 -20.53 -17.03
CA GLU A 179 -0.03 -19.11 -17.31
C GLU A 179 -1.14 -18.38 -16.54
N ARG A 180 -0.77 -17.29 -15.87
CA ARG A 180 -1.71 -16.47 -15.10
C ARG A 180 -2.19 -15.34 -16.01
N ILE A 181 -3.50 -15.13 -16.05
CA ILE A 181 -4.10 -13.97 -16.69
C ILE A 181 -4.48 -12.99 -15.57
N ASP A 182 -4.00 -11.75 -15.66
CA ASP A 182 -4.33 -10.73 -14.67
C ASP A 182 -5.74 -10.17 -14.92
N LEU A 183 -6.47 -9.92 -13.83
CA LEU A 183 -7.85 -9.39 -13.87
C LEU A 183 -7.92 -8.03 -14.58
N ASP A 184 -6.85 -7.24 -14.50
CA ASP A 184 -6.76 -5.88 -15.04
C ASP A 184 -6.10 -5.83 -16.44
N ALA A 185 -5.69 -6.97 -17.00
CA ALA A 185 -4.96 -7.02 -18.28
C ALA A 185 -5.74 -6.35 -19.43
N THR A 186 -7.07 -6.46 -19.44
CA THR A 186 -7.93 -5.79 -20.42
C THR A 186 -7.99 -4.26 -20.31
N GLU A 187 -7.65 -3.67 -19.16
CA GLU A 187 -7.56 -2.21 -19.01
C GLU A 187 -6.17 -1.69 -19.41
N GLU A 188 -5.11 -2.45 -19.11
CA GLU A 188 -3.73 -2.12 -19.51
C GLU A 188 -3.53 -2.27 -21.03
N ASP A 189 -4.13 -3.27 -21.68
CA ASP A 189 -4.06 -3.47 -23.15
C ASP A 189 -4.75 -2.34 -23.96
N ILE A 190 -5.63 -1.55 -23.34
CA ILE A 190 -6.26 -0.37 -23.97
C ILE A 190 -5.39 0.89 -23.78
N ASP A 191 -4.61 0.94 -22.69
CA ASP A 191 -3.70 2.04 -22.38
C ASP A 191 -2.28 1.83 -22.99
N GLU A 192 -1.90 0.58 -23.33
CA GLU A 192 -0.81 0.23 -24.25
C GLU A 192 -1.28 0.32 -25.72
N ALA A 193 -1.69 1.51 -26.16
CA ALA A 193 -1.57 1.81 -27.58
C ALA A 193 -0.08 1.66 -27.96
N PRO A 194 0.27 0.89 -29.02
CA PRO A 194 1.64 0.52 -29.28
C PRO A 194 2.50 1.78 -29.49
N GLU A 195 3.63 1.87 -28.79
CA GLU A 195 4.74 2.77 -29.15
C GLU A 195 5.35 2.43 -30.53
N GLU A 196 4.75 1.54 -31.31
CA GLU A 196 5.12 1.19 -32.68
C GLU A 196 4.00 1.58 -33.66
N THR A 197 3.98 2.85 -34.09
CA THR A 197 3.44 3.21 -35.44
C THR A 197 3.92 4.57 -35.99
N PHE A 198 4.92 5.23 -35.39
CA PHE A 198 5.47 6.48 -35.96
C PHE A 198 6.77 6.29 -36.77
N GLU A 199 7.01 5.10 -37.30
CA GLU A 199 7.96 4.89 -38.39
C GLU A 199 7.28 4.09 -39.49
N ILE A 200 6.70 4.78 -40.46
CA ILE A 200 6.59 4.47 -41.90
C ILE A 200 5.52 5.43 -42.44
N ALA A 201 5.93 6.64 -42.80
CA ALA A 201 5.34 7.50 -43.83
C ALA A 201 5.89 8.92 -43.64
N ASN A 202 7.06 9.18 -44.24
CA ASN A 202 7.37 10.49 -44.83
C ASN A 202 8.70 10.40 -45.58
N ASN A 203 8.73 9.54 -46.60
CA ASN A 203 9.67 9.69 -47.70
C ASN A 203 8.94 10.38 -48.86
N SER A 204 8.55 11.63 -48.63
CA SER A 204 8.18 12.57 -49.70
C SER A 204 8.25 14.00 -49.17
N PHE A 205 9.36 14.63 -49.52
CA PHE A 205 9.64 16.05 -49.64
C PHE A 205 8.41 16.96 -49.84
N ILE A 206 8.27 18.02 -49.03
CA ILE A 206 7.97 19.44 -49.37
C ILE A 206 8.20 20.29 -48.08
N PRO A 207 8.96 21.41 -48.11
CA PRO A 207 9.22 22.24 -46.94
C PRO A 207 8.26 23.44 -46.85
N PHE A 208 7.67 23.72 -45.68
CA PHE A 208 7.08 25.02 -45.35
C PHE A 208 7.40 25.45 -43.90
N PRO A 209 7.55 26.77 -43.61
CA PRO A 209 8.52 27.24 -42.62
C PRO A 209 7.93 27.43 -41.21
N ARG A 210 8.70 27.05 -40.18
CA ARG A 210 8.43 27.43 -38.78
C ARG A 210 8.88 28.87 -38.52
N HIS A 211 7.94 29.70 -38.08
CA HIS A 211 8.20 31.00 -37.48
C HIS A 211 9.16 30.84 -36.28
N ARG A 212 10.32 31.51 -36.35
CA ARG A 212 11.34 31.56 -35.31
C ARG A 212 11.11 32.82 -34.48
N SER A 213 10.99 32.69 -33.15
CA SER A 213 11.13 33.81 -32.21
C SER A 213 12.06 33.43 -31.04
N PRO A 214 12.85 34.38 -30.49
CA PRO A 214 14.08 34.09 -29.76
C PRO A 214 13.82 33.87 -28.27
N ARG A 215 14.37 32.79 -27.67
CA ARG A 215 14.29 32.52 -26.21
C ARG A 215 15.60 31.92 -25.68
N GLY A 216 16.64 32.75 -25.58
CA GLY A 216 17.97 32.36 -25.06
C GLY A 216 18.04 32.24 -23.52
N GLU A 217 17.28 33.03 -22.77
CA GLU A 217 17.39 33.08 -21.29
C GLU A 217 16.59 32.00 -20.55
N LYS A 218 15.49 31.50 -21.15
CA LYS A 218 14.61 30.49 -20.53
C LYS A 218 15.24 29.09 -20.45
N ARG A 219 16.48 28.91 -20.90
CA ARG A 219 17.16 27.60 -20.99
C ARG A 219 18.04 27.30 -19.76
N MET A 220 18.67 28.31 -19.15
CA MET A 220 19.50 28.10 -17.95
C MET A 220 18.68 28.02 -16.66
N LEU A 221 17.72 28.92 -16.46
CA LEU A 221 16.80 28.85 -15.31
C LEU A 221 15.99 27.56 -15.31
N ARG A 222 15.59 27.08 -16.50
CA ARG A 222 14.89 25.81 -16.65
C ARG A 222 15.80 24.61 -16.40
N LYS A 223 17.07 24.66 -16.79
CA LYS A 223 18.06 23.63 -16.43
C LYS A 223 18.38 23.61 -14.93
N ALA A 224 18.50 24.77 -14.29
CA ALA A 224 18.71 24.86 -12.84
C ALA A 224 17.48 24.35 -12.08
N TYR A 225 16.27 24.65 -12.56
CA TYR A 225 15.03 24.10 -12.05
C TYR A 225 14.95 22.57 -12.26
N ASP A 226 15.28 22.08 -13.46
CA ASP A 226 15.30 20.65 -13.77
C ASP A 226 16.33 19.90 -12.89
N LEU A 227 17.50 20.50 -12.62
CA LEU A 227 18.53 19.97 -11.73
C LEU A 227 18.09 19.97 -10.26
N PHE A 228 17.51 21.07 -9.77
CA PHE A 228 16.98 21.19 -8.40
C PHE A 228 15.78 20.26 -8.16
N CYS A 229 14.97 20.02 -9.19
CA CYS A 229 13.85 19.11 -9.17
C CYS A 229 14.23 17.64 -9.43
N GLY A 230 15.49 17.33 -9.73
CA GLY A 230 15.94 15.97 -10.01
C GLY A 230 15.31 15.36 -11.26
N LEU A 231 14.95 16.19 -12.24
CA LEU A 231 14.25 15.82 -13.48
C LEU A 231 15.19 15.27 -14.56
N ASP A 232 16.42 14.90 -14.20
CA ASP A 232 17.39 14.34 -15.14
C ASP A 232 17.11 12.84 -15.32
N GLN A 233 16.36 12.52 -16.37
CA GLN A 233 16.04 11.14 -16.76
C GLN A 233 17.31 10.45 -17.26
N GLN A 234 17.99 9.72 -16.38
CA GLN A 234 18.73 8.55 -16.85
C GLN A 234 17.71 7.47 -17.20
N LYS A 235 17.34 7.38 -18.49
CA LYS A 235 16.65 6.19 -19.00
C LYS A 235 17.54 4.99 -18.69
N GLY A 236 17.07 4.14 -17.77
CA GLY A 236 17.70 2.85 -17.53
C GLY A 236 17.82 2.06 -18.85
N PRO A 237 18.79 1.15 -18.96
CA PRO A 237 18.90 0.31 -20.15
C PRO A 237 17.57 -0.41 -20.40
N LYS A 238 16.97 -0.19 -21.58
CA LYS A 238 15.81 -0.97 -22.02
C LYS A 238 16.28 -2.42 -22.18
N MET A 239 15.81 -3.31 -21.31
CA MET A 239 16.14 -4.73 -21.41
C MET A 239 15.58 -5.31 -22.70
N THR A 240 16.29 -6.27 -23.30
CA THR A 240 15.77 -6.99 -24.46
C THR A 240 14.60 -7.89 -24.05
N LYS A 241 13.64 -8.16 -24.96
CA LYS A 241 12.45 -8.99 -24.67
C LYS A 241 12.82 -10.38 -24.11
N GLU A 242 13.96 -10.93 -24.53
CA GLU A 242 14.50 -12.19 -24.03
C GLU A 242 15.04 -12.09 -22.60
N GLU A 243 15.74 -11.00 -22.26
CA GLU A 243 16.21 -10.73 -20.89
C GLU A 243 15.05 -10.51 -19.92
N GLU A 244 13.99 -9.82 -20.37
CA GLU A 244 12.78 -9.60 -19.57
C GLU A 244 12.05 -10.92 -19.30
N ALA A 245 11.91 -11.79 -20.30
CA ALA A 245 11.32 -13.12 -20.14
C ALA A 245 12.16 -14.01 -19.21
N ALA A 246 13.48 -13.99 -19.35
CA ALA A 246 14.39 -14.72 -18.46
C ALA A 246 14.33 -14.21 -17.01
N MET A 247 14.19 -12.90 -16.82
CA MET A 247 14.01 -12.28 -15.51
C MET A 247 12.66 -12.64 -14.90
N LYS A 248 11.56 -12.59 -15.67
CA LYS A 248 10.23 -13.02 -15.23
C LYS A 248 10.23 -14.48 -14.80
N LEU A 249 10.89 -15.36 -15.55
CA LEU A 249 11.04 -16.77 -15.19
C LEU A 249 11.82 -16.92 -13.88
N LYS A 250 12.91 -16.17 -13.71
CA LYS A 250 13.71 -16.17 -12.48
C LYS A 250 12.94 -15.63 -11.26
N LEU A 251 12.07 -14.64 -11.44
CA LEU A 251 11.20 -14.10 -10.39
C LEU A 251 10.05 -15.06 -10.02
N THR A 252 9.64 -15.91 -10.97
CA THR A 252 8.57 -16.88 -10.79
C THR A 252 9.06 -18.19 -10.16
N ASP A 253 10.37 -18.46 -10.23
CA ASP A 253 10.98 -19.65 -9.64
C ASP A 253 10.97 -19.58 -8.11
N THR A 254 10.18 -20.46 -7.48
CA THR A 254 10.08 -20.58 -6.02
C THR A 254 11.10 -21.58 -5.44
N SER A 255 12.01 -22.11 -6.27
CA SER A 255 13.05 -23.05 -5.85
C SER A 255 14.09 -22.38 -4.95
N GLU A 256 14.15 -22.79 -3.69
CA GLU A 256 15.18 -22.35 -2.76
C GLU A 256 16.40 -23.28 -2.77
N LYS A 257 17.59 -22.69 -2.65
CA LYS A 257 18.82 -23.46 -2.42
C LYS A 257 18.74 -24.15 -1.04
N PRO A 258 19.11 -25.44 -0.94
CA PRO A 258 18.89 -26.23 0.28
C PRO A 258 19.62 -25.68 1.52
N LEU A 259 20.78 -25.05 1.32
CA LEU A 259 21.55 -24.42 2.38
C LEU A 259 20.79 -23.23 2.99
N TRP A 260 20.30 -22.32 2.15
CA TRP A 260 19.55 -21.13 2.59
C TRP A 260 18.22 -21.49 3.23
N ARG A 261 17.50 -22.46 2.67
CA ARG A 261 16.28 -23.00 3.30
C ARG A 261 16.54 -23.51 4.72
N THR A 262 17.64 -24.23 4.92
CA THR A 262 18.01 -24.77 6.23
C THR A 262 18.37 -23.64 7.21
N VAL A 263 19.15 -22.65 6.77
CA VAL A 263 19.51 -21.48 7.57
C VAL A 263 18.27 -20.70 8.00
N VAL A 264 17.33 -20.44 7.08
CA VAL A 264 16.08 -19.72 7.37
C VAL A 264 15.23 -20.50 8.38
N ASN A 265 15.07 -21.82 8.19
CA ASN A 265 14.30 -22.65 9.12
C ASN A 265 14.90 -22.67 10.53
N ILE A 266 16.23 -22.79 10.66
CA ILE A 266 16.91 -22.76 11.96
C ILE A 266 16.69 -21.42 12.66
N ASN A 267 16.89 -20.31 11.95
CA ASN A 267 16.63 -18.97 12.50
C ASN A 267 15.17 -18.79 12.90
N GLY A 268 14.23 -19.30 12.11
CA GLY A 268 12.80 -19.29 12.43
C GLY A 268 12.48 -20.06 13.72
N ILE A 269 13.07 -21.24 13.92
CA ILE A 269 12.92 -22.03 15.15
C ILE A 269 13.49 -21.29 16.36
N ILE A 270 14.71 -20.72 16.23
CA ILE A 270 15.34 -19.95 17.30
C ILE A 270 14.45 -18.75 17.68
N LEU A 271 13.95 -18.02 16.69
CA LEU A 271 13.11 -16.84 16.93
C LEU A 271 11.79 -17.22 17.62
N LEU A 272 11.14 -18.30 17.19
CA LEU A 272 9.94 -18.81 17.86
C LEU A 272 10.24 -19.26 19.30
N ALA A 273 11.35 -19.95 19.54
CA ALA A 273 11.75 -20.37 20.88
C ALA A 273 11.99 -19.17 21.81
N VAL A 274 12.68 -18.14 21.33
CA VAL A 274 12.92 -16.90 22.09
C VAL A 274 11.60 -16.17 22.36
N ALA A 275 10.72 -16.06 21.37
CA ALA A 275 9.43 -15.39 21.53
C ALA A 275 8.55 -16.10 22.57
N VAL A 276 8.47 -17.44 22.50
CA VAL A 276 7.73 -18.25 23.49
C VAL A 276 8.36 -18.13 24.88
N PHE A 277 9.69 -18.17 24.98
CA PHE A 277 10.39 -18.00 26.26
C PHE A 277 10.11 -16.63 26.88
N CYS A 278 10.26 -15.54 26.11
CA CYS A 278 9.99 -14.19 26.59
C CYS A 278 8.52 -14.04 27.00
N HIS A 279 7.59 -14.59 26.24
CA HIS A 279 6.18 -14.56 26.61
C HIS A 279 5.93 -15.34 27.90
N ALA A 280 6.41 -16.57 28.03
CA ALA A 280 6.20 -17.39 29.22
C ALA A 280 6.92 -16.85 30.48
N TYR A 281 8.04 -16.16 30.32
CA TYR A 281 8.82 -15.61 31.43
C TYR A 281 8.29 -14.26 31.93
N PHE A 282 7.72 -13.44 31.04
CA PHE A 282 7.23 -12.09 31.36
C PHE A 282 5.69 -11.95 31.39
N ALA A 283 4.94 -13.00 31.02
CA ALA A 283 3.49 -13.08 31.23
C ALA A 283 3.16 -13.52 32.66
#